data_AF-X1U082-F1
#
_entry.id   AF-X1U082-F1
#
_cell.length_a   1.000
_cell.length_b   1.000
_cell.length_c   1.000
_cell.angle_alpha   90.00
_cell.angle_beta   90.00
_cell.angle_gamma   90.00
#
_symmetry.space_group_name_H-M   'P 1'
#
loop_
_entity.id
_entity.type
_entity.pdbx_description
1 polymer ?
#
loop_
_entity_poly.entity_id
_entity_poly.type
_entity_poly.pdbx_seq_one_letter_code
_entity_poly.pdbx_strand_id
1 'polypeptide(L)'
;MLNNNLLTLGLPAITTPPLPQAVDAFTSLTITADPTAKTLTLNFAPKISSLMGVQLLATPGISAGISFVKSEFRILTQMNQNHTTGFAAGPVYIARFGAIPAAGTKIFVKMFQVVYASGQAGIPIQASCISTVV
;
A
#
# COMPACT_ATOMS: atom_id res chain seq x y z
N MET A 1 20.45 1.86 2.79
CA MET A 1 19.45 1.16 3.63
C MET A 1 18.51 0.29 2.76
N LEU A 2 19.04 -0.59 1.89
CA LEU A 2 18.22 -1.50 1.08
C LEU A 2 17.78 -2.73 1.89
N ASN A 3 18.65 -3.23 2.77
CA ASN A 3 18.31 -4.32 3.68
C ASN A 3 17.13 -3.98 4.62
N ASN A 4 16.90 -2.71 4.95
CA ASN A 4 15.74 -2.31 5.74
C ASN A 4 14.41 -2.51 4.99
N ASN A 5 14.42 -2.34 3.66
CA ASN A 5 13.24 -2.59 2.82
C ASN A 5 12.94 -4.09 2.75
N LEU A 6 13.98 -4.92 2.70
CA LEU A 6 13.85 -6.38 2.74
C LEU A 6 13.36 -6.86 4.10
N LEU A 7 13.95 -6.35 5.19
CA LEU A 7 13.51 -6.67 6.54
C LEU A 7 12.07 -6.23 6.80
N THR A 8 11.68 -5.05 6.30
CA THR A 8 10.27 -4.67 6.36
C THR A 8 9.45 -5.70 5.59
N LEU A 9 9.79 -6.06 4.36
CA LEU A 9 9.16 -7.14 3.57
C LEU A 9 9.19 -8.56 4.19
N GLY A 10 9.79 -8.76 5.38
CA GLY A 10 9.95 -10.07 6.00
C GLY A 10 11.01 -10.95 5.32
N LEU A 11 11.88 -10.36 4.50
CA LEU A 11 12.96 -11.04 3.79
C LEU A 11 14.30 -10.91 4.52
N PRO A 12 15.21 -11.90 4.36
CA PRO A 12 16.54 -11.82 4.93
C PRO A 12 17.35 -10.67 4.33
N ALA A 13 18.27 -10.13 5.12
CA ALA A 13 19.24 -9.15 4.63
C ALA A 13 20.19 -9.78 3.61
N ILE A 14 20.53 -9.01 2.57
CA ILE A 14 21.50 -9.45 1.58
C ILE A 14 22.91 -9.10 2.07
N THR A 15 23.83 -10.05 1.93
CA THR A 15 25.25 -9.93 2.31
C THR A 15 26.17 -9.70 1.11
N THR A 16 25.70 -9.98 -0.12
CA THR A 16 26.45 -9.78 -1.36
C THR A 16 25.87 -8.61 -2.18
N PRO A 17 26.69 -7.79 -2.85
CA PRO A 17 26.18 -6.71 -3.69
C PRO A 17 25.24 -7.26 -4.79
N PRO A 18 23.98 -6.80 -4.87
CA PRO A 18 23.07 -7.25 -5.91
C PRO A 18 23.38 -6.56 -7.25
N LEU A 19 23.07 -7.25 -8.36
CA LEU A 19 23.15 -6.66 -9.70
C LEU A 19 22.10 -5.54 -9.84
N PRO A 20 22.36 -4.46 -10.61
CA PRO A 20 21.33 -3.48 -10.92
C PRO A 20 20.10 -4.11 -11.57
N GLN A 21 18.92 -3.76 -11.06
CA GLN A 21 17.64 -4.25 -11.59
C GLN A 21 16.68 -3.08 -11.80
N ALA A 22 15.85 -3.19 -12.83
CA ALA A 22 14.73 -2.29 -13.03
C ALA A 22 13.64 -2.59 -12.00
N VAL A 23 12.94 -1.56 -11.53
CA VAL A 23 11.76 -1.71 -10.68
C VAL A 23 10.53 -1.33 -11.49
N ASP A 24 9.55 -2.22 -11.50
CA ASP A 24 8.28 -1.98 -12.18
C ASP A 24 7.50 -0.90 -11.42
N ALA A 25 6.63 -0.20 -12.15
CA ALA A 25 5.82 0.87 -11.59
C ALA A 25 4.33 0.56 -11.76
N PHE A 26 3.54 0.98 -10.77
CA PHE A 26 2.09 1.00 -10.90
C PHE A 26 1.66 2.17 -11.80
N THR A 27 0.71 1.90 -12.70
CA THR A 27 0.13 2.91 -13.60
C THR A 27 -1.22 3.41 -13.10
N SER A 28 -1.93 2.62 -12.28
CA SER A 28 -3.21 3.03 -11.71
C SER A 28 -3.40 2.49 -10.28
N LEU A 29 -4.04 3.27 -9.44
CA LEU A 29 -4.50 2.90 -8.11
C LEU A 29 -5.83 3.60 -7.83
N THR A 30 -6.87 2.83 -7.49
CA THR A 30 -8.17 3.33 -7.05
C THR A 30 -8.57 2.71 -5.73
N ILE A 31 -9.34 3.45 -4.94
CA ILE A 31 -9.73 3.06 -3.58
C ILE A 31 -11.23 3.27 -3.44
N THR A 32 -11.90 2.30 -2.83
CA THR A 32 -13.31 2.42 -2.42
C THR A 32 -13.40 2.03 -0.96
N ALA A 33 -14.06 2.85 -0.14
CA ALA A 33 -14.23 2.63 1.29
C ALA A 33 -15.71 2.78 1.66
N ASP A 34 -16.23 1.77 2.36
CA ASP A 34 -17.59 1.75 2.90
C ASP A 34 -17.54 1.39 4.40
N PRO A 35 -17.91 2.32 5.29
CA PRO A 35 -17.89 2.08 6.73
C PRO A 35 -19.01 1.15 7.21
N THR A 36 -20.14 1.10 6.50
CA THR A 36 -21.30 0.25 6.84
C THR A 36 -21.00 -1.20 6.53
N ALA A 37 -20.51 -1.48 5.32
CA ALA A 37 -20.04 -2.81 4.95
C ALA A 37 -18.69 -3.19 5.58
N LYS A 38 -18.01 -2.22 6.23
CA LYS A 38 -16.64 -2.35 6.76
C LYS A 38 -15.63 -2.80 5.69
N THR A 39 -15.81 -2.31 4.46
CA THR A 39 -14.96 -2.67 3.33
C THR A 39 -14.02 -1.53 2.97
N LEU A 40 -12.81 -1.90 2.57
CA LEU A 40 -11.85 -1.03 1.91
C LEU A 40 -11.23 -1.86 0.79
N THR A 41 -11.44 -1.45 -0.44
CA THR A 41 -10.99 -2.19 -1.62
C THR A 41 -10.02 -1.34 -2.42
N LEU A 42 -8.90 -1.94 -2.81
CA LEU A 42 -7.86 -1.31 -3.61
C LEU A 42 -7.76 -2.00 -4.95
N ASN A 43 -7.95 -1.27 -6.04
CA ASN A 43 -7.69 -1.79 -7.37
C ASN A 43 -6.42 -1.12 -7.90
N PHE A 44 -5.47 -1.92 -8.36
CA PHE A 44 -4.21 -1.44 -8.89
C PHE A 44 -3.85 -2.18 -10.17
N ALA A 45 -3.06 -1.53 -11.03
CA ALA A 45 -2.49 -2.14 -12.21
C ALA A 45 -1.10 -1.55 -12.50
N PRO A 46 -0.19 -2.31 -13.14
CA PRO A 46 -0.28 -3.75 -13.45
C PRO A 46 -0.25 -4.63 -12.19
N LYS A 47 -0.43 -5.95 -12.36
CA LYS A 47 -0.32 -6.92 -11.25
C LYS A 47 1.09 -6.94 -10.66
N ILE A 48 1.20 -7.38 -9.40
CA ILE A 48 2.50 -7.50 -8.73
C ILE A 48 3.32 -8.62 -9.39
N SER A 49 4.55 -8.30 -9.81
CA SER A 49 5.51 -9.26 -10.37
C SER A 49 6.02 -10.24 -9.31
N SER A 50 6.40 -11.45 -9.71
CA SER A 50 6.96 -12.47 -8.80
C SER A 50 8.30 -12.09 -8.17
N LEU A 51 8.98 -11.11 -8.77
CA LEU A 51 10.28 -10.61 -8.30
C LEU A 51 10.14 -9.47 -7.30
N MET A 52 8.90 -9.05 -6.98
CA MET A 52 8.64 -7.84 -6.22
C MET A 52 7.62 -8.05 -5.10
N GLY A 53 7.86 -7.36 -4.00
CA GLY A 53 6.89 -7.14 -2.94
C GLY A 53 6.37 -5.71 -3.00
N VAL A 54 5.26 -5.45 -2.34
CA VAL A 54 4.67 -4.11 -2.25
C VAL A 54 4.42 -3.76 -0.82
N GLN A 55 4.87 -2.59 -0.42
CA GLN A 55 4.49 -2.03 0.87
C GLN A 55 3.22 -1.21 0.70
N LEU A 56 2.16 -1.63 1.38
CA LEU A 56 0.90 -0.91 1.43
C LEU A 56 0.89 0.00 2.66
N LEU A 57 0.78 1.30 2.43
CA LEU A 57 0.64 2.29 3.48
C LEU A 57 -0.71 2.97 3.36
N ALA A 58 -1.32 3.29 4.49
CA ALA A 58 -2.52 4.10 4.54
C ALA A 58 -2.47 5.11 5.68
N THR A 59 -3.30 6.14 5.59
CA THR A 59 -3.55 7.08 6.67
C THR A 59 -4.77 6.64 7.48
N PRO A 60 -4.92 7.09 8.73
CA PRO A 60 -6.23 7.08 9.37
C PRO A 60 -7.23 7.94 8.58
N GLY A 61 -8.51 7.88 8.97
CA GLY A 61 -9.52 8.79 8.44
C GLY A 61 -9.18 10.22 8.80
N ILE A 62 -9.05 11.07 7.80
CA ILE A 62 -8.72 12.49 7.97
C ILE A 62 -9.79 13.38 7.35
N SER A 63 -9.79 14.66 7.72
CA SER A 63 -10.70 15.64 7.14
C SER A 63 -10.50 15.74 5.63
N ALA A 64 -11.61 15.82 4.88
CA ALA A 64 -11.59 15.87 3.41
C ALA A 64 -10.85 17.07 2.83
N GLY A 65 -10.70 18.15 3.61
CA GLY A 65 -9.93 19.34 3.22
C GLY A 65 -8.41 19.19 3.31
N ILE A 66 -7.89 18.14 3.95
CA ILE A 66 -6.45 17.93 4.13
C ILE A 66 -5.87 17.24 2.88
N SER A 67 -4.80 17.83 2.33
CA SER A 67 -4.12 17.31 1.13
C SER A 67 -2.68 16.84 1.40
N PHE A 68 -2.06 17.25 2.51
CA PHE A 68 -0.69 16.90 2.86
C PHE A 68 -0.66 15.89 4.01
N VAL A 69 -0.35 14.63 3.70
CA VAL A 69 -0.47 13.50 4.63
C VAL A 69 0.81 12.70 4.81
N LYS A 70 1.96 13.28 4.47
CA LYS A 70 3.24 12.58 4.44
C LYS A 70 3.61 11.94 5.79
N SER A 71 3.31 12.60 6.91
CA SER A 71 3.55 12.11 8.28
C SER A 71 2.56 11.05 8.75
N GLU A 72 1.38 11.00 8.14
CA GLU A 72 0.25 10.19 8.61
C GLU A 72 0.23 8.77 8.04
N PHE A 73 1.07 8.50 7.04
CA PHE A 73 1.16 7.16 6.50
C PHE A 73 1.71 6.17 7.54
N ARG A 74 1.02 5.05 7.66
CA ARG A 74 1.43 3.88 8.44
C ARG A 74 1.40 2.67 7.52
N ILE A 75 2.36 1.77 7.68
CA ILE A 75 2.38 0.49 6.98
C ILE A 75 1.18 -0.34 7.47
N LEU A 76 0.34 -0.77 6.53
CA LEU A 76 -0.76 -1.69 6.78
C LEU A 76 -0.29 -3.13 6.69
N THR A 77 0.27 -3.49 5.54
CA THR A 77 0.67 -4.85 5.22
C THR A 77 1.62 -4.84 4.03
N GLN A 78 2.07 -6.04 3.67
CA GLN A 78 2.86 -6.29 2.48
C GLN A 78 2.10 -7.21 1.55
N MET A 79 2.16 -6.88 0.27
CA MET A 79 1.56 -7.68 -0.78
C MET A 79 2.67 -8.31 -1.62
N ASN A 80 2.38 -9.49 -2.13
CA ASN A 80 3.23 -10.25 -3.04
C ASN A 80 2.46 -10.55 -4.34
N GLN A 81 3.07 -11.31 -5.23
CA GLN A 81 2.52 -11.73 -6.53
C GLN A 81 1.14 -12.43 -6.49
N ASN A 82 0.70 -12.94 -5.34
CA ASN A 82 -0.62 -13.59 -5.21
C ASN A 82 -1.76 -12.57 -5.34
N HIS A 83 -1.46 -11.28 -5.22
CA HIS A 83 -2.42 -10.20 -5.38
C HIS A 83 -2.33 -9.67 -6.82
N THR A 84 -3.28 -10.09 -7.65
CA THR A 84 -3.31 -9.76 -9.08
C THR A 84 -3.88 -8.36 -9.32
N THR A 85 -5.16 -8.15 -9.04
CA THR A 85 -5.86 -6.86 -9.09
C THR A 85 -7.02 -6.90 -8.10
N GLY A 86 -7.21 -5.87 -7.27
CA GLY A 86 -8.26 -5.90 -6.25
C GLY A 86 -7.75 -6.56 -4.97
N PHE A 87 -7.48 -5.73 -3.96
CA PHE A 87 -7.10 -6.18 -2.63
C PHE A 87 -8.13 -5.68 -1.61
N ALA A 88 -8.72 -6.61 -0.88
CA ALA A 88 -9.59 -6.31 0.25
C ALA A 88 -8.74 -5.83 1.43
N ALA A 89 -8.40 -4.54 1.44
CA ALA A 89 -7.63 -3.90 2.49
C ALA A 89 -8.44 -3.70 3.79
N GLY A 90 -9.76 -3.93 3.78
CA GLY A 90 -10.64 -3.74 4.94
C GLY A 90 -10.13 -4.41 6.23
N PRO A 91 -9.88 -5.73 6.25
CA PRO A 91 -9.41 -6.43 7.43
C PRO A 91 -8.07 -5.89 7.96
N VAL A 92 -7.10 -5.65 7.06
CA VAL A 92 -5.77 -5.15 7.46
C VAL A 92 -5.81 -3.68 7.92
N TYR A 93 -6.72 -2.88 7.35
CA TYR A 93 -6.95 -1.50 7.78
C TYR A 93 -7.57 -1.47 9.18
N ILE A 94 -8.61 -2.27 9.41
CA ILE A 94 -9.28 -2.39 10.72
C ILE A 94 -8.30 -2.92 11.77
N ALA A 95 -7.48 -3.91 11.44
CA ALA A 95 -6.44 -4.39 12.35
C ALA A 95 -5.45 -3.31 12.76
N ARG A 96 -5.18 -2.33 11.89
CA ARG A 96 -4.22 -1.24 12.16
C ARG A 96 -4.85 -0.02 12.84
N PHE A 97 -6.05 0.38 12.43
CA PHE A 97 -6.70 1.63 12.83
C PHE A 97 -7.99 1.44 13.63
N GLY A 98 -8.42 0.20 13.88
CA GLY A 98 -9.58 -0.16 14.71
C GLY A 98 -10.92 -0.16 13.96
N ALA A 99 -11.12 0.72 12.96
CA ALA A 99 -12.35 0.78 12.18
C ALA A 99 -12.15 1.43 10.81
N ILE A 100 -13.07 1.19 9.88
CA ILE A 100 -13.17 2.00 8.66
C ILE A 100 -13.72 3.39 9.05
N PRO A 101 -13.07 4.48 8.61
CA PRO A 101 -13.49 5.83 8.94
C PRO A 101 -14.93 6.15 8.52
N ALA A 102 -15.63 6.93 9.34
CA ALA A 102 -17.00 7.36 9.08
C ALA A 102 -17.15 8.06 7.71
N ALA A 103 -18.37 8.04 7.17
CA ALA A 103 -18.64 8.66 5.89
C ALA A 103 -18.29 10.15 5.89
N GLY A 104 -17.75 10.64 4.78
CA GLY A 104 -17.27 12.02 4.63
C GLY A 104 -15.82 12.25 5.07
N THR A 105 -15.16 11.25 5.67
CA THR A 105 -13.72 11.30 5.93
C THR A 105 -12.92 10.79 4.74
N LYS A 106 -11.72 11.32 4.55
CA LYS A 106 -10.82 10.97 3.45
C LYS A 106 -9.74 10.01 3.92
N ILE A 107 -9.42 9.04 3.07
CA ILE A 107 -8.36 8.05 3.29
C ILE A 107 -7.37 8.20 2.16
N PHE A 108 -6.08 8.19 2.48
CA PHE A 108 -5.01 8.12 1.49
C PHE A 108 -4.34 6.78 1.59
N VAL A 109 -4.04 6.20 0.43
CA VAL A 109 -3.27 4.97 0.31
C VAL A 109 -2.08 5.23 -0.59
N LYS A 110 -0.93 4.72 -0.18
CA LYS A 110 0.32 4.80 -0.92
C LYS A 110 0.89 3.40 -1.07
N MET A 111 1.34 3.08 -2.27
CA MET A 111 1.95 1.80 -2.61
C MET A 111 3.27 2.05 -3.32
N PHE A 112 4.29 1.25 -3.00
CA PHE A 112 5.53 1.20 -3.78
C PHE A 112 6.05 -0.23 -3.83
N GLN A 113 6.58 -0.59 -4.99
CA GLN A 113 7.16 -1.91 -5.24
C GLN A 113 8.58 -1.95 -4.68
N VAL A 114 9.02 -3.11 -4.23
CA VAL A 114 10.36 -3.36 -3.73
C VAL A 114 10.84 -4.68 -4.31
N VAL A 115 12.01 -4.67 -4.93
CA VAL A 115 12.60 -5.86 -5.55
C VAL A 115 13.15 -6.78 -4.47
N TYR A 116 12.77 -8.06 -4.51
CA TYR A 116 13.23 -9.04 -3.50
C TYR A 116 14.73 -9.29 -3.54
N ALA A 117 15.32 -9.28 -4.73
CA ALA A 117 16.73 -9.60 -4.94
C ALA A 117 17.69 -8.44 -4.62
N SER A 118 17.20 -7.20 -4.48
CA SER A 118 18.06 -6.04 -4.21
C SER A 118 17.59 -5.16 -3.06
N GLY A 119 16.30 -5.19 -2.70
CA GLY A 119 15.69 -4.26 -1.75
C GLY A 119 15.47 -2.87 -2.34
N GLN A 120 15.65 -2.69 -3.65
CA GLN A 120 15.42 -1.42 -4.33
C GLN A 120 13.92 -1.10 -4.35
N ALA A 121 13.57 0.08 -3.85
CA ALA A 121 12.20 0.60 -3.88
C ALA A 121 11.94 1.35 -5.19
N GLY A 122 10.76 1.12 -5.76
CA GLY A 122 10.26 1.75 -6.98
C GLY A 122 9.54 3.06 -6.73
N ILE A 123 8.97 3.59 -7.80
CA ILE A 123 8.19 4.84 -7.76
C ILE A 123 6.89 4.61 -6.98
N PRO A 124 6.60 5.43 -5.95
CA PRO A 124 5.36 5.30 -5.22
C PRO A 124 4.18 5.84 -6.03
N ILE A 125 3.06 5.13 -5.98
CA ILE A 125 1.75 5.60 -6.42
C ILE A 125 0.90 5.94 -5.18
N GLN A 126 0.08 6.97 -5.29
CA GLN A 126 -0.83 7.40 -4.22
C GLN A 126 -2.21 7.62 -4.79
N ALA A 127 -3.23 7.22 -4.04
CA ALA A 127 -4.62 7.52 -4.33
C ALA A 127 -5.33 7.96 -3.04
N SER A 128 -6.49 8.59 -3.21
CA SER A 128 -7.35 8.94 -2.09
C SER A 128 -8.81 8.72 -2.44
N CYS A 129 -9.61 8.33 -1.45
CA CYS A 129 -11.06 8.30 -1.57
C CYS A 129 -11.71 8.96 -0.36
N ILE A 130 -12.96 9.39 -0.52
CA ILE A 130 -13.83 9.72 0.59
C ILE A 130 -14.58 8.44 0.96
N SER A 131 -14.65 8.14 2.25
CA SER A 131 -15.48 7.07 2.78
C SER A 131 -16.94 7.44 2.54
N THR A 132 -17.69 6.57 1.86
CA THR A 132 -19.10 6.80 1.51
C THR A 132 -19.93 5.62 1.95
N VAL A 133 -21.16 5.87 2.41
CA VAL A 133 -22.15 4.81 2.57
C VAL A 133 -22.68 4.49 1.17
N VAL A 134 -22.50 3.25 0.74
CA VAL A 134 -23.12 2.74 -0.50
C VAL A 134 -24.43 2.06 -0.15
#